data_AF-A0A369KYK0-F1
#
_entry.id   AF-A0A369KYK0-F1
#
_cell.length_a   1.000
_cell.length_b   1.000
_cell.length_c   1.000
_cell.angle_alpha   90.00
_cell.angle_beta   90.00
_cell.angle_gamma   90.00
#
_symmetry.space_group_name_H-M   'P 1'
#
loop_
_entity.id
_entity.type
_entity.pdbx_description
1 polymer ?
#
loop_
_entity_poly.entity_id
_entity_poly.type
_entity_poly.pdbx_seq_one_letter_code
_entity_poly.pdbx_strand_id
1 'polypeptide(L)'
;MYKSILSKAKADGIILTNQEKRKHQAITEIKYWLAQYDWDFFVTLTFKYSMYDEIKVNSAIEKFLNKLSAEAFGRRSNKRVVALPVIEKCAMDNSLHVHMMIQNPTPYILNEEKRNSFRIRDAVIQCWLQSSSSAGNPALASSSDEWIKKVLDVSECVRYMTKQMKHNLEHTIPWDQCSLTGRKPETTSGNFPNQ
;
A
#
# COMPACT_ATOMS: atom_id res chain seq x y z
N MET A 1 8.44 -48.69 15.48
CA MET A 1 7.04 -48.22 15.63
C MET A 1 6.85 -46.71 15.39
N TYR A 2 7.89 -45.86 15.47
CA TYR A 2 7.78 -44.40 15.24
C TYR A 2 7.75 -43.93 13.77
N LYS A 3 8.25 -44.73 12.81
CA LYS A 3 8.22 -44.37 11.37
C LYS A 3 6.82 -44.39 10.75
N SER A 4 5.88 -45.14 11.34
CA SER A 4 4.51 -45.30 10.84
C SER A 4 3.67 -44.02 11.05
N ILE A 5 3.82 -43.36 12.20
CA ILE A 5 3.05 -42.15 12.55
C ILE A 5 3.51 -40.94 11.72
N LEU A 6 4.82 -40.80 11.47
CA LEU A 6 5.37 -39.74 10.61
C LEU A 6 5.00 -39.92 9.13
N SER A 7 4.78 -41.15 8.67
CA SER A 7 4.36 -41.41 7.28
C SER A 7 2.88 -41.06 7.04
N LYS A 8 2.02 -41.23 8.05
CA LYS A 8 0.61 -40.79 7.99
C LYS A 8 0.47 -39.28 8.10
N ALA A 9 1.28 -38.62 8.94
CA ALA A 9 1.27 -37.16 9.07
C ALA A 9 1.72 -36.41 7.79
N LYS A 10 2.44 -37.08 6.87
CA LYS A 10 2.80 -36.53 5.55
C LYS A 10 1.71 -36.70 4.48
N ALA A 11 0.72 -37.57 4.72
CA ALA A 11 -0.34 -37.88 3.76
C ALA A 11 -1.61 -37.03 3.96
N ASP A 12 -1.82 -36.48 5.16
CA ASP A 12 -2.84 -35.45 5.41
C ASP A 12 -2.31 -34.06 5.02
N GLY A 13 -1.72 -33.96 3.82
CA GLY A 13 -1.36 -32.67 3.24
C GLY A 13 -2.60 -31.81 3.24
N ILE A 14 -2.53 -30.62 3.85
CA ILE A 14 -3.65 -29.69 4.01
C ILE A 14 -4.38 -29.56 2.65
N ILE A 15 -5.52 -30.24 2.52
CA ILE A 15 -6.33 -30.17 1.30
C ILE A 15 -7.08 -28.86 1.39
N LEU A 16 -6.55 -27.85 0.69
CA LEU A 16 -7.25 -26.57 0.55
C LEU A 16 -8.63 -26.80 -0.06
N THR A 17 -9.64 -26.18 0.53
CA THR A 17 -10.96 -26.05 -0.07
C THR A 17 -10.86 -25.32 -1.41
N ASN A 18 -11.86 -25.47 -2.29
CA ASN A 18 -11.88 -24.75 -3.56
C ASN A 18 -11.86 -23.22 -3.37
N GLN A 19 -12.45 -22.72 -2.28
CA GLN A 19 -12.41 -21.30 -1.93
C GLN A 19 -10.99 -20.85 -1.55
N GLU A 20 -10.27 -21.63 -0.74
CA GLU A 20 -8.88 -21.33 -0.38
C GLU A 20 -7.94 -21.43 -1.58
N LYS A 21 -8.15 -22.39 -2.48
CA LYS A 21 -7.41 -22.49 -3.75
C LYS A 21 -7.61 -21.23 -4.61
N ARG A 22 -8.86 -20.79 -4.79
CA ARG A 22 -9.19 -19.56 -5.52
C ARG A 22 -8.55 -18.33 -4.87
N LYS A 23 -8.64 -18.20 -3.54
CA LYS A 23 -7.99 -17.11 -2.79
C LYS A 23 -6.47 -17.11 -2.99
N HIS A 24 -5.85 -18.29 -2.92
CA HIS A 24 -4.41 -18.44 -3.12
C HIS A 24 -4.00 -18.05 -4.54
N GLN A 25 -4.76 -18.48 -5.54
CA GLN A 25 -4.55 -18.13 -6.94
C GLN A 25 -4.69 -16.62 -7.15
N ALA A 26 -5.77 -16.00 -6.66
CA ALA A 26 -5.99 -14.55 -6.76
C ALA A 26 -4.85 -13.74 -6.11
N ILE A 27 -4.39 -14.13 -4.92
CA ILE A 27 -3.23 -13.48 -4.28
C ILE A 27 -1.97 -13.65 -5.12
N THR A 28 -1.78 -14.81 -5.76
CA THR A 28 -0.61 -15.07 -6.61
C THR A 28 -0.65 -14.21 -7.88
N GLU A 29 -1.81 -14.09 -8.51
CA GLU A 29 -2.03 -13.24 -9.68
C GLU A 29 -1.82 -11.77 -9.34
N ILE A 30 -2.38 -11.29 -8.22
CA ILE A 30 -2.16 -9.92 -7.72
C ILE A 30 -0.67 -9.68 -7.48
N LYS A 31 0.05 -10.60 -6.83
CA LYS A 31 1.50 -10.46 -6.62
C LYS A 31 2.25 -10.35 -7.93
N TYR A 32 1.96 -11.25 -8.87
CA TYR A 32 2.62 -11.27 -10.17
C TYR A 32 2.38 -9.97 -10.93
N TRP A 33 1.14 -9.48 -10.94
CA TRP A 33 0.74 -8.25 -11.59
C TRP A 33 1.39 -7.02 -10.96
N LEU A 34 1.36 -6.90 -9.62
CA LEU A 34 1.97 -5.77 -8.91
C LEU A 34 3.49 -5.73 -9.06
N ALA A 35 4.13 -6.89 -9.25
CA ALA A 35 5.57 -6.99 -9.47
C ALA A 35 6.00 -6.49 -10.86
N GLN A 36 5.07 -6.28 -11.80
CA GLN A 36 5.37 -5.72 -13.13
C GLN A 36 5.53 -4.20 -13.12
N TYR A 37 5.16 -3.52 -12.03
CA TYR A 37 5.29 -2.08 -11.91
C TYR A 37 6.66 -1.71 -11.35
N ASP A 38 7.28 -0.68 -11.93
CA ASP A 38 8.47 -0.07 -11.35
C ASP A 38 8.06 0.68 -10.08
N TRP A 39 8.55 0.27 -8.92
CA TRP A 39 8.31 0.97 -7.66
C TRP A 39 9.61 1.58 -7.18
N ASP A 40 9.60 2.85 -6.77
CA ASP A 40 10.80 3.53 -6.31
C ASP A 40 10.91 3.52 -4.78
N PHE A 41 9.78 3.67 -4.09
CA PHE A 41 9.73 3.84 -2.64
C PHE A 41 8.72 2.93 -1.98
N PHE A 42 9.09 2.39 -0.82
CA PHE A 42 8.19 1.77 0.13
C PHE A 42 8.06 2.69 1.34
N VAL A 43 6.82 3.00 1.72
CA VAL A 43 6.47 3.96 2.76
C VAL A 43 5.61 3.28 3.83
N THR A 44 5.90 3.57 5.09
CA THR A 44 5.08 3.21 6.25
C THR A 44 4.51 4.47 6.86
N LEU A 45 3.19 4.56 6.94
CA LEU A 45 2.46 5.69 7.50
C LEU A 45 1.67 5.23 8.73
N THR A 46 1.88 5.91 9.85
CA THR A 46 1.28 5.59 11.15
C THR A 46 0.41 6.73 11.66
N PHE A 47 -0.43 6.41 12.64
CA PHE A 47 -1.25 7.39 13.37
C PHE A 47 -0.64 7.69 14.74
N LYS A 48 -0.94 8.86 15.30
CA LYS A 48 -0.50 9.28 16.65
C LYS A 48 -1.02 8.34 17.75
N TYR A 49 -2.19 7.76 17.53
CA TYR A 49 -2.88 6.85 18.43
C TYR A 49 -3.36 5.65 17.63
N SER A 50 -3.55 4.50 18.28
CA SER A 50 -4.09 3.29 17.65
C SER A 50 -5.40 3.61 16.94
N MET A 51 -5.43 3.39 15.63
CA MET A 51 -6.59 3.62 14.76
C MET A 51 -7.23 2.28 14.42
N TYR A 52 -8.55 2.16 14.55
CA TYR A 52 -9.26 0.90 14.27
C TYR A 52 -10.35 1.05 13.20
N ASP A 53 -10.61 2.29 12.78
CA ASP A 53 -11.67 2.66 11.86
C ASP A 53 -11.15 2.67 10.42
N GLU A 54 -11.45 1.60 9.67
CA GLU A 54 -11.00 1.43 8.29
C GLU A 54 -11.50 2.56 7.37
N ILE A 55 -12.69 3.12 7.61
CA ILE A 55 -13.24 4.24 6.81
C ILE A 55 -12.38 5.49 7.01
N LYS A 56 -12.01 5.80 8.26
CA LYS A 56 -11.11 6.93 8.54
C LYS A 56 -9.72 6.73 7.95
N VAL A 57 -9.19 5.51 8.02
CA VAL A 57 -7.89 5.18 7.39
C VAL A 57 -7.97 5.39 5.88
N ASN A 58 -9.02 4.88 5.22
CA ASN A 58 -9.25 5.08 3.79
C ASN A 58 -9.35 6.56 3.41
N SER A 59 -10.12 7.35 4.16
CA SER A 59 -10.21 8.80 3.93
C SER A 59 -8.85 9.49 4.10
N ALA A 60 -8.03 9.05 5.05
CA ALA A 60 -6.68 9.59 5.23
C ALA A 60 -5.75 9.24 4.05
N ILE A 61 -5.82 8.01 3.55
CA ILE A 61 -5.06 7.57 2.36
C ILE A 61 -5.45 8.39 1.13
N GLU A 62 -6.74 8.57 0.88
CA GLU A 62 -7.25 9.37 -0.22
C GLU A 62 -6.72 10.81 -0.16
N LYS A 63 -6.92 11.48 0.98
CA LYS A 63 -6.45 12.86 1.20
C LYS A 63 -4.95 12.97 1.05
N PHE A 64 -4.20 12.00 1.57
CA PHE A 64 -2.75 11.93 1.43
C PHE A 64 -2.34 11.87 -0.04
N LEU A 65 -2.87 10.93 -0.83
CA LEU A 65 -2.53 10.78 -2.24
C LEU A 65 -2.93 12.00 -3.07
N ASN A 66 -4.08 12.60 -2.77
CA ASN A 66 -4.54 13.83 -3.44
C ASN A 66 -3.61 15.00 -3.13
N LYS A 67 -3.18 15.16 -1.87
CA LYS A 67 -2.21 16.18 -1.46
C LYS A 67 -0.84 15.94 -2.08
N LEU A 68 -0.32 14.72 -2.02
CA LEU A 68 0.98 14.37 -2.60
C LEU A 68 1.00 14.60 -4.11
N SER A 69 -0.10 14.29 -4.80
CA SER A 69 -0.25 14.54 -6.24
C SER A 69 -0.33 16.02 -6.57
N ALA A 70 -1.05 16.81 -5.77
CA ALA A 70 -1.06 18.27 -5.91
C ALA A 70 0.31 18.87 -5.60
N GLU A 71 1.03 18.31 -4.63
CA GLU A 71 2.37 18.73 -4.26
C GLU A 71 3.39 18.36 -5.33
N ALA A 72 3.25 17.25 -6.05
CA ALA A 72 4.13 16.90 -7.17
C ALA A 72 3.76 17.66 -8.46
N PHE A 73 2.49 17.63 -8.86
CA PHE A 73 2.06 18.02 -10.21
C PHE A 73 1.24 19.33 -10.26
N GLY A 74 0.87 19.89 -9.12
CA GLY A 74 0.01 21.06 -9.01
C GLY A 74 -1.48 20.71 -8.86
N ARG A 75 -2.24 21.56 -8.16
CA ARG A 75 -3.65 21.32 -7.79
C ARG A 75 -4.58 21.09 -8.98
N ARG A 76 -4.33 21.79 -10.09
CA ARG A 76 -5.12 21.71 -11.34
C ARG A 76 -4.72 20.57 -12.27
N SER A 77 -3.67 19.81 -11.95
CA SER A 77 -3.21 18.71 -12.78
C SER A 77 -4.19 17.53 -12.72
N ASN A 78 -4.32 16.82 -13.84
CA ASN A 78 -5.01 15.53 -13.92
C ASN A 78 -4.10 14.35 -13.55
N LYS A 79 -2.80 14.59 -13.36
CA LYS A 79 -1.84 13.59 -12.91
C LYS A 79 -2.06 13.24 -11.43
N ARG A 80 -1.82 11.98 -11.09
CA ARG A 80 -1.80 11.43 -9.74
C ARG A 80 -0.50 10.66 -9.54
N VAL A 81 0.04 10.67 -8.34
CA VAL A 81 1.22 9.85 -8.01
C VAL A 81 0.83 8.38 -8.11
N VAL A 82 1.65 7.60 -8.82
CA VAL A 82 1.45 6.16 -8.91
C VAL A 82 1.74 5.54 -7.55
N ALA A 83 0.73 4.90 -6.96
CA ALA A 83 0.78 4.40 -5.60
C ALA A 83 -0.12 3.18 -5.39
N LEU A 84 0.36 2.26 -4.56
CA LEU A 84 -0.36 1.10 -4.06
C LEU A 84 -0.40 1.13 -2.53
N PRO A 85 -1.51 1.55 -1.90
CA PRO A 85 -1.73 1.40 -0.47
C PRO A 85 -2.09 -0.04 -0.06
N VAL A 86 -1.67 -0.43 1.14
CA VAL A 86 -2.16 -1.57 1.92
C VAL A 86 -2.39 -1.13 3.35
N ILE A 87 -3.57 -1.45 3.89
CA ILE A 87 -3.87 -1.33 5.31
C ILE A 87 -3.44 -2.62 6.00
N GLU A 88 -2.53 -2.50 6.95
CA GLU A 88 -2.09 -3.60 7.79
C GLU A 88 -2.69 -3.49 9.18
N LYS A 89 -3.09 -4.65 9.74
CA LYS A 89 -3.46 -4.81 11.14
C LYS A 89 -2.23 -5.20 11.94
N CYS A 90 -1.87 -4.38 12.92
CA CYS A 90 -0.85 -4.69 13.90
C CYS A 90 -1.24 -5.97 14.66
N ALA A 91 -0.33 -6.93 14.72
CA ALA A 91 -0.60 -8.23 15.35
C ALA A 91 -0.82 -8.15 16.87
N MET A 92 -0.37 -7.07 17.52
CA MET A 92 -0.41 -6.92 18.97
C MET A 92 -1.75 -6.37 19.48
N ASP A 93 -2.27 -5.33 18.83
CA ASP A 93 -3.45 -4.60 19.28
C ASP A 93 -4.56 -4.49 18.22
N ASN A 94 -4.35 -5.04 17.02
CA ASN A 94 -5.23 -4.88 15.84
C ASN A 94 -5.38 -3.43 15.35
N SER A 95 -4.49 -2.52 15.76
CA SER A 95 -4.47 -1.17 15.22
C SER A 95 -4.06 -1.17 13.74
N LEU A 96 -4.50 -0.15 13.01
CA LEU A 96 -4.32 -0.01 11.59
C LEU A 96 -3.15 0.94 11.29
N HIS A 97 -2.25 0.50 10.43
CA HIS A 97 -1.25 1.35 9.78
C HIS A 97 -1.24 1.10 8.28
N VAL A 98 -0.60 2.00 7.54
CA VAL A 98 -0.60 1.95 6.07
C VAL A 98 0.81 1.69 5.57
N HIS A 99 0.95 0.65 4.76
CA HIS A 99 2.11 0.46 3.89
C HIS A 99 1.77 0.91 2.48
N MET A 100 2.73 1.50 1.78
CA MET A 100 2.48 2.00 0.44
C MET A 100 3.72 1.87 -0.43
N MET A 101 3.56 1.33 -1.64
CA MET A 101 4.57 1.50 -2.69
C MET A 101 4.23 2.71 -3.53
N ILE A 102 5.25 3.50 -3.89
CA ILE A 102 5.10 4.77 -4.61
C ILE A 102 6.17 4.86 -5.70
N GLN A 103 5.79 5.33 -6.89
CA GLN A 103 6.75 5.77 -7.90
C GLN A 103 7.24 7.18 -7.61
N ASN A 104 8.53 7.41 -7.86
CA ASN A 104 9.13 8.73 -7.77
C ASN A 104 8.45 9.66 -8.78
N PRO A 105 7.72 10.69 -8.32
CA PRO A 105 7.03 11.57 -9.24
C PRO A 105 7.98 12.58 -9.92
N THR A 106 9.18 12.80 -9.37
CA THR A 106 10.13 13.85 -9.80
C THR A 106 10.38 13.86 -11.32
N PRO A 107 10.66 12.73 -12.00
CA PRO A 107 10.87 12.72 -13.45
C PRO A 107 9.68 13.26 -14.26
N TYR A 108 8.46 13.20 -13.70
CA TYR A 108 7.21 13.55 -14.37
C TYR A 108 6.68 14.96 -14.02
N ILE A 109 7.37 15.69 -13.14
CA ILE A 109 7.06 17.07 -12.77
C ILE A 109 7.50 18.00 -13.92
N LEU A 110 6.56 18.61 -14.64
CA LEU A 110 6.88 19.40 -15.83
C LEU A 110 7.49 20.78 -15.52
N ASN A 111 7.13 21.38 -14.38
CA ASN A 111 7.70 22.66 -13.95
C ASN A 111 9.10 22.41 -13.36
N GLU A 112 10.13 23.04 -13.94
CA GLU A 112 11.53 22.80 -13.59
C GLU A 112 11.91 23.27 -12.18
N GLU A 113 11.51 24.48 -11.80
CA GLU A 113 11.73 25.03 -10.44
C GLU A 113 11.14 24.09 -9.38
N LYS A 114 9.91 23.62 -9.63
CA LYS A 114 9.22 22.67 -8.77
C LYS A 114 9.90 21.32 -8.75
N ARG A 115 10.34 20.80 -9.90
CA ARG A 115 11.09 19.54 -9.98
C ARG A 115 12.37 19.61 -9.16
N ASN A 116 13.11 20.71 -9.25
CA ASN A 116 14.39 20.92 -8.56
C ASN A 116 14.24 21.10 -7.05
N SER A 117 13.12 21.65 -6.61
CA SER A 117 12.78 21.85 -5.19
C SER A 117 12.04 20.67 -4.55
N PHE A 118 11.39 19.81 -5.34
CA PHE A 118 10.61 18.69 -4.80
C PHE A 118 11.50 17.68 -4.07
N ARG A 119 11.13 17.36 -2.83
CA ARG A 119 11.78 16.34 -2.00
C ARG A 119 10.71 15.36 -1.55
N ILE A 120 10.75 14.15 -2.08
CA ILE A 120 9.69 13.13 -1.84
C ILE A 120 9.50 12.88 -0.34
N ARG A 121 10.59 12.81 0.43
CA ARG A 121 10.56 12.62 1.88
C ARG A 121 9.72 13.70 2.56
N ASP A 122 10.05 14.96 2.33
CA ASP A 122 9.39 16.10 2.96
C ASP A 122 7.93 16.21 2.51
N ALA A 123 7.69 15.98 1.21
CA ALA A 123 6.36 15.96 0.64
C ALA A 123 5.48 14.87 1.28
N VAL A 124 6.02 13.66 1.51
CA VAL A 124 5.28 12.58 2.18
C VAL A 124 4.94 12.96 3.62
N ILE A 125 5.90 13.46 4.41
CA ILE A 125 5.66 13.89 5.80
C ILE A 125 4.57 14.96 5.84
N GLN A 126 4.73 16.03 5.06
CA GLN A 126 3.80 17.16 5.06
C GLN A 126 2.41 16.75 4.59
N CYS A 127 2.31 15.98 3.50
CA CYS A 127 1.02 15.54 2.96
C CYS A 127 0.31 14.58 3.92
N TRP A 128 1.05 13.70 4.62
CA TRP A 128 0.47 12.77 5.59
C TRP A 128 -0.03 13.50 6.83
N LEU A 129 0.78 14.39 7.42
CA LEU A 129 0.38 15.17 8.59
C LEU A 129 -0.87 16.03 8.34
N GLN A 130 -1.11 16.42 7.10
CA GLN A 130 -2.30 17.18 6.70
C GLN A 130 -3.48 16.29 6.28
N SER A 131 -3.32 14.97 6.16
CA SER A 131 -4.38 14.07 5.68
C SER A 131 -5.41 13.77 6.78
N SER A 132 -4.99 13.82 8.04
CA SER A 132 -5.82 13.55 9.22
C SER A 132 -5.25 14.23 10.46
N SER A 133 -6.11 14.69 11.37
CA SER A 133 -5.67 15.22 12.69
C SER A 133 -4.94 14.16 13.53
N SER A 134 -5.24 12.88 13.28
CA SER A 134 -4.62 11.72 13.93
C SER A 134 -3.35 11.23 13.21
N ALA A 135 -2.96 11.82 12.09
CA ALA A 135 -1.75 11.38 11.37
C ALA A 135 -0.50 11.57 12.24
N GLY A 136 0.28 10.51 12.43
CA GLY A 136 1.56 10.54 13.14
C GLY A 136 2.67 11.03 12.22
N ASN A 137 3.71 11.65 12.78
CA ASN A 137 4.90 11.98 11.98
C ASN A 137 5.68 10.67 11.70
N PRO A 138 5.76 10.20 10.44
CA PRO A 138 6.43 8.94 10.14
C PRO A 138 7.91 8.95 10.55
N ALA A 139 8.56 10.11 10.46
CA ALA A 139 9.96 10.29 10.82
C ALA A 139 10.24 10.22 12.33
N LEU A 140 9.20 10.23 13.17
CA LEU A 140 9.32 10.05 14.63
C LEU A 140 8.90 8.64 15.07
N ALA A 141 8.36 7.83 14.16
CA ALA A 141 7.85 6.50 14.48
C ALA A 141 8.93 5.42 14.47
N SER A 142 10.09 5.68 13.87
CA SER A 142 11.24 4.77 13.81
C SER A 142 12.53 5.50 14.16
N SER A 143 13.51 4.78 14.72
CA SER A 143 14.83 5.31 15.06
C SER A 143 15.69 5.68 13.84
N SER A 144 15.23 5.34 12.65
CA SER A 144 15.88 5.57 11.36
C SER A 144 14.83 5.84 10.27
N ASP A 145 15.29 6.06 9.04
CA ASP A 145 14.45 6.35 7.87
C ASP A 145 13.74 5.12 7.27
N GLU A 146 13.59 4.05 8.05
CA GLU A 146 12.92 2.81 7.62
C GLU A 146 11.45 3.01 7.23
N TRP A 147 10.84 4.10 7.66
CA TRP A 147 9.51 4.49 7.24
C TRP A 147 9.44 4.92 5.76
N ILE A 148 10.55 5.29 5.12
CA ILE A 148 10.65 5.54 3.67
C ILE A 148 11.95 4.99 3.11
N LYS A 149 11.86 3.88 2.37
CA LYS A 149 13.02 3.20 1.78
C LYS A 149 12.89 3.05 0.29
N LYS A 150 14.03 3.03 -0.41
CA LYS A 150 14.06 2.65 -1.82
C LYS A 150 13.67 1.19 -1.96
N VAL A 151 12.87 0.88 -2.97
CA VAL A 151 12.58 -0.51 -3.32
C VAL A 151 13.77 -1.06 -4.09
N LEU A 152 14.47 -2.03 -3.50
CA LEU A 152 15.57 -2.75 -4.13
C LEU A 152 15.12 -4.08 -4.73
N ASP A 153 14.13 -4.71 -4.08
CA ASP A 153 13.46 -5.92 -4.54
C ASP A 153 11.95 -5.70 -4.48
N VAL A 154 11.36 -5.50 -5.66
CA VAL A 154 9.90 -5.34 -5.82
C VAL A 154 9.16 -6.59 -5.37
N SER A 155 9.67 -7.78 -5.69
CA SER A 155 9.02 -9.05 -5.37
C SER A 155 8.94 -9.25 -3.86
N GLU A 156 10.00 -8.90 -3.13
CA GLU A 156 10.00 -8.94 -1.67
C GLU A 156 8.98 -7.95 -1.07
N CYS A 157 8.95 -6.70 -1.56
CA CYS A 157 8.01 -5.68 -1.07
C CYS A 157 6.55 -6.10 -1.33
N VAL A 158 6.25 -6.58 -2.54
CA VAL A 158 4.93 -7.11 -2.89
C VAL A 158 4.57 -8.31 -2.01
N ARG A 159 5.50 -9.24 -1.78
CA ARG A 159 5.28 -10.39 -0.87
C ARG A 159 4.96 -9.93 0.54
N TYR A 160 5.68 -8.92 1.05
CA TYR A 160 5.45 -8.33 2.37
C TYR A 160 4.06 -7.72 2.47
N MET A 161 3.72 -6.81 1.55
CA MET A 161 2.44 -6.09 1.53
C MET A 161 1.23 -7.04 1.39
N THR A 162 1.34 -8.05 0.53
CA THR A 162 0.26 -9.01 0.27
C THR A 162 0.12 -10.08 1.35
N LYS A 163 1.00 -10.12 2.37
CA LYS A 163 0.87 -11.05 3.50
C LYS A 163 -0.48 -10.88 4.21
N GLN A 164 -0.95 -9.64 4.34
CA GLN A 164 -2.19 -9.30 5.05
C GLN A 164 -3.45 -9.82 4.33
N MET A 165 -3.39 -9.96 3.00
CA MET A 165 -4.47 -10.52 2.17
C MET A 165 -4.82 -11.97 2.49
N LYS A 166 -3.87 -12.73 3.05
CA LYS A 166 -4.12 -14.12 3.47
C LYS A 166 -5.25 -14.20 4.47
N HIS A 167 -5.43 -13.17 5.28
CA HIS A 167 -6.49 -13.08 6.27
C HIS A 167 -7.76 -12.48 5.66
N ASN A 168 -7.68 -11.31 5.01
CA ASN A 168 -8.85 -10.67 4.42
C ASN A 168 -8.48 -9.85 3.15
N LEU A 169 -8.81 -10.38 1.96
CA LEU A 169 -8.44 -9.77 0.67
C LEU A 169 -9.09 -8.39 0.46
N GLU A 170 -10.38 -8.27 0.78
CA GLU A 170 -11.22 -7.11 0.45
C GLU A 170 -10.88 -5.87 1.29
N HIS A 171 -10.42 -6.07 2.52
CA HIS A 171 -10.13 -4.97 3.47
C HIS A 171 -8.66 -4.57 3.51
N THR A 172 -7.78 -5.29 2.79
CA THR A 172 -6.33 -5.07 2.83
C THR A 172 -5.87 -3.99 1.85
N ILE A 173 -6.37 -4.01 0.60
CA ILE A 173 -6.05 -2.97 -0.39
C ILE A 173 -7.28 -2.09 -0.60
N PRO A 174 -7.16 -0.77 -0.37
CA PRO A 174 -8.21 0.15 -0.77
C PRO A 174 -8.06 0.46 -2.26
N TRP A 175 -8.66 -0.40 -3.08
CA TRP A 175 -8.52 -0.36 -4.54
C TRP A 175 -8.98 0.97 -5.15
N ASP A 176 -10.00 1.61 -4.59
CA ASP A 176 -10.47 2.95 -4.99
C ASP A 176 -9.39 4.03 -4.85
N GLN A 177 -8.41 3.79 -3.97
CA GLN A 177 -7.31 4.72 -3.69
C GLN A 177 -6.03 4.37 -4.44
N CYS A 178 -5.97 3.19 -5.07
CA CYS A 178 -4.85 2.83 -5.91
C CYS A 178 -4.77 3.77 -7.12
N SER A 179 -3.57 4.17 -7.49
CA SER A 179 -3.33 4.87 -8.75
C SER A 179 -2.21 4.16 -9.46
N LEU A 180 -2.54 3.31 -10.42
CA LEU A 180 -1.53 2.53 -11.16
C LEU A 180 -1.22 3.15 -12.53
N THR A 181 -2.08 4.04 -13.01
CA THR A 181 -1.95 4.71 -14.31
C THR A 181 -1.38 6.13 -14.20
N GLY A 182 -1.18 6.62 -12.98
CA GLY A 182 -0.72 7.99 -12.72
C GLY A 182 -1.77 9.06 -13.08
N ARG A 183 -3.04 8.68 -13.20
CA ARG A 183 -4.16 9.59 -13.44
C ARG A 183 -5.09 9.61 -12.23
N LYS A 184 -5.73 10.76 -12.02
CA LYS A 184 -6.85 10.84 -11.08
C LYS A 184 -7.96 9.91 -11.58
N PRO A 185 -8.66 9.19 -10.68
CA PRO A 185 -9.88 8.49 -11.05
C PRO A 185 -10.81 9.49 -11.72
N GLU A 186 -11.38 9.13 -12.87
CA GLU A 186 -12.56 9.85 -13.34
C GLU A 186 -13.59 9.71 -12.23
N THR A 187 -14.18 10.83 -11.77
CA THR A 187 -15.29 10.80 -10.81
C THR A 187 -16.44 10.05 -11.44
N THR A 188 -16.40 8.73 -11.33
CA THR A 188 -17.39 7.80 -11.82
C THR A 188 -17.90 7.09 -10.59
N SER A 189 -19.11 7.45 -10.20
CA SER A 189 -19.94 6.64 -9.34
C SER A 189 -20.02 5.23 -9.93
N GLY A 190 -19.36 4.27 -9.29
CA GLY A 190 -19.56 2.83 -9.47
C GLY A 190 -19.13 2.27 -10.83
N ASN A 191 -18.06 1.47 -10.82
CA ASN A 191 -18.02 0.10 -11.40
C ASN A 191 -16.57 -0.37 -11.40
N PHE A 192 -16.24 -1.26 -10.47
CA PHE A 192 -15.08 -2.11 -10.61
C PHE A 192 -15.24 -3.03 -11.83
N PRO A 193 -14.15 -3.38 -12.53
CA PRO A 193 -14.21 -4.43 -13.54
C PRO A 193 -14.50 -5.77 -12.84
N ASN A 194 -15.69 -6.31 -13.08
CA ASN A 194 -15.98 -7.73 -12.85
C ASN A 194 -15.07 -8.55 -13.76
N GLN A 195 -14.07 -9.27 -13.22
CA GLN A 195 -13.61 -10.58 -13.72
C GLN A 195 -13.04 -11.39 -12.55
#